data_AF-A0A2I0X5G6-F1
#
_entry.id   AF-A0A2I0X5G6-F1
#
_cell.length_a   1.000
_cell.length_b   1.000
_cell.length_c   1.000
_cell.angle_alpha   90.00
_cell.angle_beta   90.00
_cell.angle_gamma   90.00
#
_symmetry.space_group_name_H-M   'P 1'
#
loop_
_entity.id
_entity.type
_entity.pdbx_description
1 polymer ?
#
loop_
_entity_poly.entity_id
_entity_poly.type
_entity_poly.pdbx_seq_one_letter_code
_entity_poly.pdbx_strand_id
1 'polypeptide(L)'
;MTYARVAVYGFSEKVGLLSFPPKEDSFEMNKPYSNETAAIIDSEVREKVSKAYARTLELVKEHKNHISQIAELLLKKEILHQDDLIHVLGERPFKASEPTNYDRFKHGFEENETERSKSSKGETEVDDDSPSLEGEVLPT
;
A
#
# COMPACT_ATOMS: atom_id res chain seq x y z
N MET A 1 11.09 -5.15 -2.02
CA MET A 1 10.58 -4.46 -0.80
C MET A 1 10.94 -5.14 0.53
N THR A 2 11.62 -6.30 0.58
CA THR A 2 12.01 -6.93 1.87
C THR A 2 13.25 -6.29 2.50
N TYR A 3 14.24 -5.90 1.70
CA TYR A 3 15.45 -5.23 2.17
C TYR A 3 15.14 -3.94 2.95
N ALA A 4 14.23 -3.10 2.45
CA ALA A 4 13.83 -1.88 3.15
C ALA A 4 13.19 -2.17 4.53
N ARG A 5 12.38 -3.23 4.64
CA ARG A 5 11.78 -3.62 5.93
C ARG A 5 12.83 -4.01 6.97
N VAL A 6 13.90 -4.69 6.54
CA VAL A 6 14.95 -5.15 7.44
C VAL A 6 15.96 -4.04 7.72
N ALA A 7 16.47 -3.38 6.68
CA ALA A 7 17.57 -2.42 6.79
C ALA A 7 17.12 -0.99 7.11
N VAL A 8 15.93 -0.55 6.67
CA VAL A 8 15.47 0.84 6.84
C VAL A 8 14.45 0.94 7.97
N TYR A 9 13.48 0.03 8.04
CA TYR A 9 12.39 0.09 9.02
C TYR A 9 12.66 -0.71 10.31
N GLY A 10 13.73 -1.51 10.37
CA GLY A 10 14.08 -2.25 11.59
C GLY A 10 13.14 -3.40 11.93
N PHE A 11 12.45 -4.01 10.95
CA PHE A 11 11.53 -5.14 11.17
C PHE A 11 12.24 -6.50 11.25
N SER A 12 13.39 -6.55 11.91
CA SER A 12 14.16 -7.77 12.20
C SER A 12 14.72 -7.72 13.61
N GLU A 13 14.46 -8.76 14.39
CA GLU A 13 14.97 -8.90 15.75
C GLU A 13 16.50 -9.09 15.76
N LYS A 14 17.08 -9.72 14.73
CA LYS A 14 18.53 -9.97 14.64
C LYS A 14 19.33 -8.73 14.28
N VAL A 15 18.79 -7.85 13.44
CA VAL A 15 19.40 -6.55 13.09
C VAL A 15 19.11 -5.51 14.17
N GLY A 16 17.98 -5.65 14.86
CA GLY A 16 17.52 -4.72 15.89
C GLY A 16 16.83 -3.49 15.32
N LEU A 17 16.54 -2.54 16.19
CA LEU A 17 15.85 -1.28 15.88
C LEU A 17 16.81 -0.24 15.28
N LEU A 18 17.66 -0.64 14.34
CA LEU A 18 18.58 0.23 13.62
C LEU A 18 18.07 0.51 12.21
N SER A 19 18.36 1.71 11.71
CA SER A 19 17.99 2.15 10.37
C SER A 19 19.23 2.54 9.57
N PHE A 20 19.30 2.02 8.35
CA PHE A 20 20.37 2.23 7.38
C PHE A 20 19.76 2.75 6.07
N PRO A 21 19.31 4.01 6.01
CA PRO A 21 18.74 4.58 4.80
C PRO A 21 19.81 4.71 3.70
N PRO A 22 19.47 4.44 2.42
CA PRO A 22 20.38 4.73 1.32
C PRO A 22 20.59 6.26 1.24
N LYS A 23 21.84 6.70 1.08
CA LYS A 23 22.13 8.10 0.78
C LYS A 23 21.83 8.34 -0.70
N GLU A 24 20.89 9.23 -0.99
CA GLU A 24 20.50 9.54 -2.38
C GLU A 24 21.57 10.33 -3.14
N ASP A 25 22.42 11.09 -2.42
CA ASP A 25 23.35 12.07 -3.02
C ASP A 25 24.78 11.55 -3.29
N SER A 26 25.05 10.25 -3.14
CA SER A 26 26.41 9.73 -3.30
C SER A 26 26.42 8.52 -4.23
N PHE A 27 27.07 8.69 -5.38
CA PHE A 27 27.53 7.61 -6.27
C PHE A 27 28.36 6.54 -5.55
N GLU A 28 28.79 6.82 -4.31
CA GLU A 28 29.34 5.84 -3.41
C GLU A 28 28.24 5.00 -2.76
N MET A 29 28.00 3.84 -3.37
CA MET A 29 27.26 2.68 -2.82
C MET A 29 27.98 2.06 -1.59
N ASN A 30 28.48 2.87 -0.67
CA ASN A 30 29.07 2.38 0.57
C ASN A 30 27.95 2.11 1.57
N LYS A 31 27.75 0.82 1.85
CA LYS A 31 26.81 0.35 2.87
C LYS A 31 27.26 0.89 4.24
N PRO A 32 26.40 1.59 5.00
CA PRO A 32 26.76 2.18 6.29
C PRO A 32 26.78 1.13 7.43
N TYR A 33 27.32 -0.06 7.15
CA TYR A 33 27.40 -1.18 8.09
C TYR A 33 28.49 -2.16 7.68
N SER A 34 28.93 -3.00 8.61
CA SER A 34 29.99 -3.99 8.36
C SER A 34 29.53 -5.11 7.45
N ASN A 35 30.48 -5.86 6.87
CA ASN A 35 30.19 -7.07 6.10
C ASN A 35 29.43 -8.13 6.92
N GLU A 36 29.67 -8.18 8.23
CA GLU A 36 28.98 -9.09 9.15
C GLU A 36 27.49 -8.71 9.27
N THR A 37 27.18 -7.43 9.47
CA THR A 37 25.80 -6.95 9.49
C THR A 37 25.12 -7.16 8.14
N ALA A 38 25.84 -6.97 7.02
CA ALA A 38 25.32 -7.26 5.69
C ALA A 38 24.89 -8.72 5.53
N ALA A 39 25.70 -9.66 6.00
CA ALA A 39 25.38 -11.09 5.96
C ALA A 39 24.15 -11.43 6.82
N ILE A 40 23.99 -10.78 7.98
CA ILE A 40 22.81 -10.94 8.84
C ILE A 40 21.55 -10.44 8.11
N ILE A 41 21.62 -9.25 7.50
CA ILE A 41 20.50 -8.68 6.73
C ILE A 41 20.10 -9.63 5.58
N ASP A 42 21.07 -10.14 4.83
CA ASP A 42 20.81 -11.06 3.71
C ASP A 42 20.17 -12.38 4.19
N SER A 43 20.62 -12.90 5.32
CA SER A 43 20.01 -14.08 5.97
C SER A 43 18.55 -13.83 6.34
N GLU A 44 18.27 -12.71 6.99
CA GLU A 44 16.92 -12.32 7.43
C GLU A 44 15.97 -12.10 6.26
N VAL A 45 16.46 -11.46 5.19
CA VAL A 45 15.69 -11.24 3.97
C VAL A 45 15.34 -12.59 3.34
N ARG A 46 16.31 -13.50 3.23
CA ARG A 46 16.07 -14.85 2.71
C ARG A 46 15.02 -15.59 3.53
N GLU A 47 15.14 -15.59 4.85
CA GLU A 47 14.20 -16.25 5.76
C GLU A 47 12.78 -15.70 5.59
N LYS A 48 12.62 -14.37 5.57
CA LYS A 48 11.31 -13.73 5.39
C LYS A 48 10.68 -14.05 4.03
N VAL A 49 11.47 -14.04 2.96
CA VAL A 49 10.99 -14.37 1.61
C VAL A 49 10.60 -15.84 1.53
N SER A 50 11.42 -16.75 2.05
CA SER A 50 11.11 -18.18 2.10
C SER A 50 9.82 -18.46 2.88
N LYS A 51 9.62 -17.83 4.04
CA LYS A 51 8.39 -17.95 4.84
C LYS A 51 7.16 -17.43 4.10
N ALA A 52 7.26 -16.27 3.47
CA ALA A 52 6.18 -15.70 2.68
C ALA A 52 5.82 -16.60 1.48
N TYR A 53 6.83 -17.16 0.81
CA TYR A 53 6.65 -18.10 -0.29
C TYR A 53 5.94 -19.37 0.17
N ALA A 54 6.41 -20.01 1.25
CA ALA A 54 5.79 -21.21 1.79
C ALA A 54 4.32 -20.98 2.18
N ARG A 55 4.04 -19.89 2.91
CA ARG A 55 2.66 -19.49 3.26
C ARG A 55 1.79 -19.27 2.03
N THR A 56 2.34 -18.65 0.98
CA THR A 56 1.59 -18.38 -0.26
C THR A 56 1.29 -19.67 -1.00
N LEU A 57 2.24 -20.61 -1.06
CA LEU A 57 2.01 -21.93 -1.64
C LEU A 57 0.94 -22.71 -0.88
N GLU A 58 0.95 -22.67 0.44
CA GLU A 58 -0.08 -23.30 1.28
C GLU A 58 -1.46 -22.70 0.97
N LEU A 59 -1.57 -21.37 0.96
CA LEU A 59 -2.83 -20.67 0.65
C LEU A 59 -3.36 -21.00 -0.75
N VAL A 60 -2.49 -21.04 -1.76
CA VAL A 60 -2.85 -21.39 -3.14
C VAL A 60 -3.29 -22.85 -3.24
N LYS A 61 -2.64 -23.76 -2.51
CA LYS A 61 -3.02 -25.18 -2.48
C LYS A 61 -4.37 -25.38 -1.78
N GLU A 62 -4.59 -24.71 -0.67
CA GLU A 62 -5.86 -24.74 0.09
C GLU A 62 -7.03 -24.27 -0.76
N HIS A 63 -6.85 -23.17 -1.50
CA HIS A 63 -7.90 -22.58 -2.34
C HIS A 63 -7.80 -22.97 -3.83
N LYS A 64 -7.12 -24.08 -4.15
CA LYS A 64 -6.89 -24.53 -5.53
C LYS A 64 -8.18 -24.63 -6.34
N ASN A 65 -9.26 -25.14 -5.74
CA ASN A 65 -10.55 -25.30 -6.41
C ASN A 65 -11.15 -23.94 -6.83
N HIS A 66 -11.09 -22.92 -5.98
CA HIS A 66 -11.58 -21.59 -6.32
C HIS A 66 -10.72 -20.94 -7.42
N ILE A 67 -9.40 -21.13 -7.37
CA ILE A 67 -8.48 -20.63 -8.39
C ILE A 67 -8.77 -21.28 -9.75
N SER A 68 -9.03 -22.59 -9.78
CA SER A 68 -9.43 -23.30 -11.01
C SER A 68 -10.72 -22.74 -11.60
N GLN A 69 -11.74 -22.46 -10.77
CA GLN A 69 -12.99 -21.85 -11.24
C GLN A 69 -12.78 -20.45 -11.83
N ILE A 70 -11.96 -19.62 -11.18
CA ILE A 70 -11.62 -18.29 -11.70
C ILE A 70 -10.86 -18.39 -13.02
N ALA A 71 -9.92 -19.33 -13.13
CA ALA A 71 -9.18 -19.56 -14.37
C ALA A 71 -10.09 -20.00 -15.52
N GLU A 72 -11.03 -20.91 -15.27
CA GLU A 72 -12.03 -21.32 -16.26
C GLU A 72 -12.95 -20.18 -16.69
N LEU A 73 -13.31 -19.29 -15.76
CA LEU A 73 -14.09 -18.09 -16.08
C LEU A 73 -13.29 -17.10 -16.92
N LEU A 74 -12.01 -16.89 -16.63
CA LEU A 74 -11.13 -16.04 -17.43
C LEU A 74 -10.95 -16.55 -18.87
N LEU A 75 -11.03 -17.87 -19.08
CA LEU A 75 -11.01 -18.45 -20.43
C LEU A 75 -12.29 -18.13 -21.22
N LYS A 76 -13.42 -17.89 -20.53
CA LYS A 76 -14.71 -17.54 -21.16
C LYS A 76 -14.90 -16.03 -21.31
N LYS A 77 -14.41 -15.26 -20.33
CA LYS A 77 -14.56 -13.81 -20.23
C LYS A 77 -13.19 -13.18 -19.98
N GLU A 78 -12.74 -12.34 -20.91
CA GLU A 78 -11.39 -11.75 -20.86
C GLU A 78 -11.16 -10.85 -19.63
N ILE A 79 -12.23 -10.27 -19.07
CA ILE A 79 -12.17 -9.34 -17.93
C ILE A 79 -13.17 -9.80 -16.86
N LEU A 80 -12.69 -10.02 -15.63
CA LEU A 80 -13.53 -10.26 -14.46
C LEU A 80 -13.71 -8.99 -13.64
N HIS A 81 -14.94 -8.73 -13.21
CA HIS A 81 -15.27 -7.66 -12.26
C HIS A 81 -15.45 -8.20 -10.84
N GLN A 82 -15.60 -7.30 -9.86
CA GLN A 82 -15.78 -7.70 -8.46
C GLN A 82 -17.01 -8.60 -8.26
N ASP A 83 -18.10 -8.32 -8.97
CA ASP A 83 -19.34 -9.11 -8.88
C ASP A 83 -19.11 -10.57 -9.32
N ASP A 84 -18.29 -10.79 -10.35
CA ASP A 84 -17.90 -12.14 -10.81
C ASP A 84 -17.05 -12.87 -9.75
N LEU A 85 -16.17 -12.14 -9.06
CA LEU A 85 -15.35 -12.70 -7.99
C LEU A 85 -16.19 -13.07 -6.77
N ILE A 86 -17.18 -12.25 -6.40
CA ILE A 86 -18.12 -12.53 -5.30
C ILE A 86 -18.95 -13.77 -5.63
N HIS A 87 -19.35 -13.96 -6.89
CA HIS A 87 -20.10 -15.16 -7.30
C HIS A 87 -19.31 -16.46 -7.07
N VAL A 88 -17.98 -16.43 -7.27
CA VAL A 88 -17.12 -17.63 -7.17
C VAL A 88 -16.55 -17.84 -5.76
N LEU A 89 -16.11 -16.76 -5.12
CA LEU A 89 -15.41 -16.78 -3.84
C LEU A 89 -16.34 -16.51 -2.64
N GLY A 90 -17.53 -15.98 -2.89
CA GLY A 90 -18.42 -15.45 -1.85
C GLY A 90 -18.05 -14.04 -1.40
N GLU A 91 -18.75 -13.55 -0.38
CA GLU A 91 -18.48 -12.24 0.22
C GLU A 91 -17.12 -12.22 0.93
N ARG A 92 -16.45 -11.06 0.87
CA ARG A 92 -15.15 -10.88 1.51
C ARG A 92 -15.32 -10.94 3.04
N PRO A 93 -14.62 -11.84 3.76
CA PRO A 93 -14.77 -11.98 5.21
C PRO A 93 -14.14 -10.84 6.02
N PHE A 94 -13.40 -9.93 5.37
CA PHE A 94 -12.77 -8.77 5.98
C PHE A 94 -13.43 -7.49 5.47
N LYS A 95 -14.08 -6.74 6.37
CA LYS A 95 -14.62 -5.42 6.06
C LYS A 95 -13.48 -4.41 5.99
N ALA A 96 -13.43 -3.63 4.91
CA ALA A 96 -12.50 -2.52 4.82
C ALA A 96 -12.96 -1.39 5.76
N SER A 97 -12.02 -0.78 6.48
CA SER A 97 -12.32 0.37 7.35
C SER A 97 -12.61 1.64 6.54
N GLU A 98 -12.08 1.70 5.32
CA GLU A 98 -12.30 2.79 4.36
C GLU A 98 -12.89 2.23 3.07
N PRO A 99 -13.73 2.99 2.36
CA PRO A 99 -14.25 2.58 1.06
C PRO A 99 -13.08 2.41 0.09
N THR A 100 -13.00 1.23 -0.52
CA THR A 100 -11.98 0.91 -1.51
C THR A 100 -12.12 1.82 -2.72
N ASN A 101 -11.03 2.07 -3.46
CA ASN A 101 -11.10 2.88 -4.70
C ASN A 101 -12.16 2.37 -5.69
N TYR A 102 -12.39 1.06 -5.71
CA TYR A 102 -13.44 0.45 -6.52
C TYR A 102 -14.85 0.79 -6.01
N ASP A 103 -15.07 0.83 -4.69
CA ASP A 103 -16.36 1.25 -4.11
C ASP A 103 -16.64 2.71 -4.47
N ARG A 104 -15.63 3.59 -4.35
CA ARG A 104 -15.72 5.00 -4.75
C ARG A 104 -16.04 5.16 -6.24
N PHE A 105 -15.49 4.30 -7.09
CA PHE A 105 -15.78 4.30 -8.53
C PHE A 105 -17.22 3.81 -8.84
N LYS A 106 -17.69 2.77 -8.16
CA LYS A 106 -19.05 2.21 -8.31
C LYS A 106 -20.14 3.16 -7.81
N HIS A 107 -19.90 3.87 -6.71
CA HIS A 107 -20.85 4.85 -6.15
C HIS A 107 -20.86 6.18 -6.92
N GLY A 108 -20.00 6.34 -7.94
CA GLY A 108 -19.74 7.64 -8.54
C GLY A 108 -19.01 8.54 -7.56
N PHE A 109 -18.39 9.62 -8.05
CA PHE A 109 -17.99 10.72 -7.18
C PHE A 109 -19.26 11.42 -6.68
N GLU A 110 -20.04 10.75 -5.83
CA GLU A 110 -20.99 11.43 -4.98
C GLU A 110 -20.13 12.30 -4.04
N GLU A 111 -19.93 13.55 -4.45
CA GLU A 111 -19.54 14.62 -3.54
C GLU A 111 -20.51 14.55 -2.36
N ASN A 112 -20.04 14.03 -1.24
CA ASN A 112 -20.78 14.05 0.00
C ASN A 112 -20.95 15.52 0.40
N GLU A 113 -22.04 16.16 -0.04
CA GLU A 113 -22.55 17.42 0.52
C GLU A 113 -22.84 17.28 2.03
N THR A 114 -22.75 16.07 2.59
CA THR A 114 -22.95 15.75 3.99
C THR A 114 -21.84 16.26 4.92
N GLU A 115 -20.66 16.66 4.42
CA GLU A 115 -19.64 17.30 5.28
C GLU A 115 -19.85 18.81 5.46
N ARG A 116 -20.52 19.49 4.52
CA ARG A 116 -20.80 20.95 4.63
C ARG A 116 -21.85 21.31 5.70
N SER A 117 -22.69 20.37 6.11
CA SER A 117 -23.76 20.64 7.10
C SER A 117 -23.32 20.46 8.56
N LYS A 118 -22.14 19.89 8.83
CA LYS A 118 -21.57 19.79 10.17
C LYS A 118 -20.60 20.92 10.53
N SER A 119 -20.13 21.69 9.54
CA SER A 119 -19.25 22.85 9.78
C SER A 119 -19.99 24.18 9.92
N SER A 120 -21.33 24.21 9.84
CA SER A 120 -22.12 25.46 9.78
C SER A 120 -22.83 25.88 11.07
N LYS A 121 -22.50 25.29 12.23
CA LYS A 121 -22.99 25.76 13.55
C LYS A 121 -21.83 25.93 14.54
N GLY A 122 -21.21 27.10 14.51
CA GLY A 122 -20.18 27.57 15.43
C GLY A 122 -19.68 28.95 15.01
N GLU A 123 -20.43 29.97 15.44
CA GLU A 123 -20.23 31.44 15.44
C GLU A 123 -18.83 31.97 15.05
N THR A 124 -18.69 32.74 13.96
CA THR A 124 -18.67 34.23 13.85
C THR A 124 -17.44 34.91 14.47
N GLU A 125 -16.53 35.42 13.64
CA GLU A 125 -16.16 36.84 13.58
C GLU A 125 -15.26 37.13 12.37
N VAL A 126 -15.44 38.33 11.84
CA VAL A 126 -15.00 38.87 10.54
C VAL A 126 -13.60 39.46 10.70
N ASP A 127 -12.69 39.23 9.75
CA ASP A 127 -11.90 40.33 9.22
C ASP A 127 -11.30 40.00 7.84
N ASP A 128 -11.39 41.02 7.02
CA ASP A 128 -11.05 41.19 5.62
C ASP A 128 -9.52 41.27 5.43
N ASP A 129 -8.95 40.40 4.60
CA ASP A 129 -7.86 40.82 3.70
C ASP A 129 -7.65 39.77 2.60
N SER A 130 -7.88 40.16 1.35
CA SER A 130 -7.33 39.46 0.19
C SER A 130 -6.36 40.40 -0.51
N PRO A 131 -5.16 39.91 -0.87
CA PRO A 131 -4.80 40.09 -2.26
C PRO A 131 -4.19 38.84 -2.91
N SER A 132 -4.79 38.53 -4.06
CA SER A 132 -4.29 37.92 -5.31
C SER A 132 -2.83 37.45 -5.38
N LEU A 133 -2.65 36.17 -5.70
CA LEU A 133 -1.38 35.57 -6.12
C LEU A 133 -1.23 35.62 -7.64
N GLU A 134 -0.54 36.64 -8.14
CA GLU A 134 0.13 36.59 -9.44
C GLU A 134 1.62 36.85 -9.21
N GLY A 135 2.36 35.77 -9.00
CA GLY A 135 3.80 35.75 -8.78
C GLY A 135 4.53 35.16 -10.00
N GLU A 136 4.88 36.06 -10.89
CA GLU A 136 5.91 36.05 -11.93
C GLU A 136 7.00 34.97 -11.81
N VAL A 137 7.20 34.21 -12.90
CA VAL A 137 8.34 33.30 -13.10
C VAL A 137 9.60 34.07 -13.49
N LEU A 138 10.74 33.79 -12.85
CA LEU A 138 12.07 34.04 -13.43
C LEU A 138 13.06 32.91 -13.10
N PRO A 139 13.91 32.50 -14.08
CA PRO A 139 14.87 31.41 -13.93
C PRO A 139 16.29 31.88 -13.60
N THR A 140 17.05 31.05 -12.88
CA THR A 140 18.51 30.81 -13.08
C THR A 140 18.86 29.45 -12.51
#